data_AF-A0A7S9Z8E2-F1
#
_entry.id   AF-A0A7S9Z8E2-F1
#
_cell.length_a   1.000
_cell.length_b   1.000
_cell.length_c   1.000
_cell.angle_alpha   90.00
_cell.angle_beta   90.00
_cell.angle_gamma   90.00
#
_symmetry.space_group_name_H-M   'P 1'
#
loop_
_entity.id
_entity.type
_entity.pdbx_description
1 polymer ?
#
loop_
_entity_poly.entity_id
_entity_poly.type
_entity_poly.pdbx_seq_one_letter_code
_entity_poly.pdbx_strand_id
1 'polypeptide(L)'
;MTDVVTVLRFEEPARFDPDRLERLCRDIGETQAEYEVAVGLERIMIALAQIDCVDSTLERKKIVAEIADSASKIGMATLARVARDVHIVMARQDMAAIGATLARLRRVGERSVYAIYDIEDMSV
;
A
#
# COMPACT_ATOMS: atom_id res chain seq x y z
N MET A 1 7.56 -41.31 -2.84
CA MET A 1 7.67 -40.27 -1.79
C MET A 1 7.42 -38.96 -2.50
N THR A 2 6.21 -38.42 -2.37
CA THR A 2 5.78 -37.22 -3.12
C THR A 2 6.21 -36.01 -2.31
N ASP A 3 7.16 -35.22 -2.82
CA ASP A 3 7.51 -33.93 -2.22
C ASP A 3 6.29 -33.02 -2.26
N VAL A 4 5.71 -32.77 -1.09
CA VAL A 4 4.61 -31.81 -0.94
C VAL A 4 5.23 -30.43 -0.82
N VAL A 5 5.34 -29.74 -1.96
CA VAL A 5 5.72 -28.33 -1.98
C VAL A 5 4.57 -27.53 -1.36
N THR A 6 4.76 -27.09 -0.12
CA THR A 6 3.80 -26.22 0.57
C THR A 6 4.04 -24.77 0.14
N VAL A 7 2.96 -24.07 -0.24
CA VAL A 7 3.05 -22.65 -0.62
C VAL A 7 3.27 -21.82 0.64
N LEU A 8 4.45 -21.18 0.74
CA LEU A 8 4.71 -20.20 1.80
C LEU A 8 3.85 -18.95 1.55
N ARG A 9 2.85 -18.72 2.41
CA ARG A 9 2.06 -17.48 2.40
C ARG A 9 2.79 -16.42 3.23
N PHE A 10 3.39 -15.45 2.55
CA PHE A 10 3.96 -14.28 3.25
C PHE A 10 2.83 -13.30 3.58
N GLU A 11 2.60 -13.08 4.87
CA GLU A 11 1.60 -12.12 5.36
C GLU A 11 2.30 -10.87 5.89
N GLU A 12 2.08 -9.75 5.18
CA GLU A 12 2.51 -8.42 5.57
C GLU A 12 1.29 -7.50 5.54
N PRO A 13 0.45 -7.48 6.58
CA PRO A 13 -0.72 -6.63 6.58
C PRO A 13 -0.30 -5.15 6.62
N ALA A 14 -0.81 -4.30 5.72
CA ALA A 14 -0.77 -2.85 5.95
C ALA A 14 -2.04 -2.45 6.67
N ARG A 15 -1.94 -2.40 8.00
CA ARG A 15 -2.98 -1.87 8.86
C ARG A 15 -2.78 -0.38 9.04
N PHE A 16 -3.85 0.30 9.40
CA PHE A 16 -3.76 1.64 9.94
C PHE A 16 -3.00 1.62 11.26
N ASP A 17 -2.13 2.60 11.44
CA ASP A 17 -1.53 2.96 12.73
C ASP A 17 -2.60 3.69 13.56
N PRO A 18 -3.12 3.07 14.65
CA PRO A 18 -4.18 3.65 15.46
C PRO A 18 -3.74 4.97 16.11
N ASP A 19 -2.48 5.10 16.51
CA ASP A 19 -1.97 6.34 17.10
C ASP A 19 -1.93 7.47 16.06
N ARG A 20 -1.66 7.12 14.79
CA ARG A 20 -1.68 8.08 13.69
C ARG A 20 -3.10 8.53 13.36
N LEU A 21 -4.07 7.61 13.35
CA LEU A 21 -5.48 7.95 13.17
C LEU A 21 -6.01 8.80 14.32
N GLU A 22 -5.67 8.46 15.56
CA GLU A 22 -6.08 9.26 16.72
C GLU A 22 -5.53 10.69 16.66
N ARG A 23 -4.25 10.84 16.29
CA ARG A 23 -3.65 12.17 16.05
C ARG A 23 -4.36 12.92 14.92
N LEU A 24 -4.68 12.23 13.82
CA LEU A 24 -5.40 12.84 12.70
C LEU A 24 -6.78 13.35 13.15
N CYS A 25 -7.56 12.52 13.86
CA CYS A 25 -8.84 12.93 14.42
C CYS A 25 -8.72 14.10 15.41
N ARG A 26 -7.66 14.13 16.22
CA ARG A 26 -7.39 15.22 17.16
C ARG A 26 -7.07 16.54 16.47
N ASP A 27 -6.32 16.49 15.37
CA ASP A 27 -5.81 17.68 14.70
C ASP A 27 -6.86 18.35 13.80
N ILE A 28 -7.71 17.56 13.12
CA ILE A 28 -8.66 18.06 12.12
C ILE A 28 -10.13 17.71 12.40
N GLY A 29 -10.42 17.00 13.49
CA GLY A 29 -11.75 16.49 13.81
C GLY A 29 -12.05 15.16 13.14
N GLU A 30 -12.93 14.38 13.76
CA GLU A 30 -13.26 13.00 13.34
C GLU A 30 -13.81 12.93 11.91
N THR A 31 -14.81 13.76 11.58
CA THR A 31 -15.41 13.78 10.24
C THR A 31 -14.41 14.13 9.14
N GLN A 32 -13.54 15.11 9.38
CA GLN A 32 -12.52 15.47 8.40
C GLN A 32 -11.44 14.39 8.29
N ALA A 33 -11.06 13.76 9.40
CA ALA A 33 -10.10 12.66 9.42
C ALA A 33 -10.62 11.46 8.64
N GLU A 34 -11.88 11.07 8.82
CA GLU A 34 -12.55 10.02 8.05
C GLU A 34 -12.54 10.33 6.55
N TYR A 35 -12.89 11.58 6.18
CA TYR A 35 -12.84 12.03 4.79
C TYR A 35 -11.43 11.96 4.18
N GLU A 36 -10.41 12.42 4.89
CA GLU A 36 -9.01 12.35 4.45
C GLU A 36 -8.52 10.89 4.30
N VAL A 37 -8.96 10.00 5.19
CA VAL A 37 -8.67 8.57 5.09
C VAL A 37 -9.31 7.97 3.84
N ALA A 38 -10.60 8.23 3.60
CA ALA A 38 -11.32 7.74 2.43
C ALA A 38 -10.68 8.22 1.11
N VAL A 39 -10.39 9.52 1.01
CA VAL A 39 -9.74 10.13 -0.16
C VAL A 39 -8.33 9.58 -0.34
N GLY A 40 -7.56 9.44 0.75
CA GLY A 40 -6.22 8.88 0.71
C GLY A 40 -6.20 7.42 0.24
N LEU A 41 -7.18 6.63 0.70
CA LEU A 41 -7.35 5.25 0.29
C LEU A 41 -7.71 5.15 -1.19
N GLU A 42 -8.69 5.93 -1.68
CA GLU A 42 -9.08 5.94 -3.09
C GLU A 42 -7.89 6.28 -4.00
N ARG A 43 -7.10 7.30 -3.64
CA ARG A 43 -5.86 7.65 -4.36
C ARG A 43 -4.87 6.48 -4.41
N ILE A 44 -4.67 5.77 -3.30
CA ILE A 44 -3.81 4.59 -3.25
C ILE A 44 -4.33 3.49 -4.18
N MET A 45 -5.64 3.22 -4.18
CA MET A 45 -6.24 2.20 -5.07
C MET A 45 -6.01 2.54 -6.54
N ILE A 46 -6.29 3.77 -6.93
CA ILE A 46 -6.09 4.25 -8.31
C ILE A 46 -4.61 4.16 -8.70
N ALA A 47 -3.71 4.63 -7.83
CA ALA A 47 -2.28 4.61 -8.09
C ALA A 47 -1.72 3.17 -8.21
N LEU A 48 -2.20 2.23 -7.38
CA LEU A 48 -1.84 0.81 -7.47
C LEU A 48 -2.31 0.19 -8.80
N ALA A 49 -3.49 0.55 -9.30
CA ALA A 49 -3.97 0.09 -10.60
C ALA A 49 -3.15 0.69 -11.77
N GLN A 50 -2.74 1.96 -11.65
CA GLN A 50 -1.99 2.65 -12.72
C GLN A 50 -0.53 2.20 -12.84
N ILE A 51 0.09 1.72 -11.77
CA ILE A 51 1.54 1.43 -11.76
C ILE A 51 1.98 0.36 -12.78
N ASP A 52 1.08 -0.51 -13.22
CA ASP A 52 1.32 -1.50 -14.29
C ASP A 52 1.16 -0.93 -15.68
N CYS A 53 0.28 0.04 -15.84
CA CYS A 53 -0.11 0.56 -17.14
C CYS A 53 0.89 1.60 -17.66
N VAL A 54 1.88 2.00 -16.85
CA VAL A 54 2.89 2.98 -17.22
C VAL A 54 4.18 2.32 -17.69
N ASP A 55 4.57 2.64 -18.93
CA ASP A 55 5.87 2.24 -19.49
C ASP A 55 7.01 3.15 -19.02
N SER A 56 6.69 4.42 -18.75
CA SER A 56 7.65 5.43 -18.33
C SER A 56 8.16 5.18 -16.92
N THR A 57 9.48 5.04 -16.78
CA THR A 57 10.13 4.95 -15.46
C THR A 57 9.90 6.21 -14.63
N LEU A 58 9.80 7.39 -15.27
CA LEU A 58 9.53 8.64 -14.58
C LEU A 58 8.12 8.68 -14.01
N GLU A 59 7.12 8.25 -14.78
CA GLU A 59 5.73 8.19 -14.32
C GLU A 59 5.57 7.17 -13.20
N ARG A 60 6.17 5.98 -13.36
CA ARG A 60 6.19 4.97 -12.30
C ARG A 60 6.79 5.49 -11.00
N LYS A 61 7.88 6.28 -11.06
CA LYS A 61 8.45 6.94 -9.87
C LYS A 61 7.49 7.91 -9.21
N LYS A 62 6.72 8.67 -9.99
CA LYS A 62 5.69 9.60 -9.46
C LYS A 62 4.57 8.85 -8.76
N ILE A 63 4.04 7.81 -9.40
CA ILE A 63 2.98 6.96 -8.84
C ILE A 63 3.43 6.32 -7.52
N VAL A 64 4.65 5.77 -7.48
CA VAL A 64 5.22 5.17 -6.26
C VAL A 64 5.36 6.21 -5.13
N ALA A 65 5.79 7.43 -5.46
CA ALA A 65 5.88 8.52 -4.48
C ALA A 65 4.51 8.93 -3.95
N GLU A 66 3.50 9.00 -4.83
CA GLU A 66 2.11 9.29 -4.44
C GLU A 66 1.54 8.24 -3.49
N ILE A 67 1.80 6.95 -3.74
CA ILE A 67 1.42 5.86 -2.85
C ILE A 67 2.11 6.03 -1.50
N ALA A 68 3.43 6.30 -1.49
CA ALA A 68 4.19 6.47 -0.25
C ALA A 68 3.67 7.63 0.61
N ASP A 69 3.39 8.77 -0.02
CA ASP A 69 2.92 9.98 0.66
C ASP A 69 1.50 9.80 1.18
N SER A 70 0.60 9.27 0.34
CA SER A 70 -0.80 9.04 0.72
C SER A 70 -0.89 8.02 1.86
N ALA A 71 -0.17 6.90 1.75
CA ALA A 71 -0.11 5.88 2.80
C ALA A 71 0.48 6.44 4.11
N SER A 72 1.51 7.29 4.04
CA SER A 72 2.10 7.92 5.23
C SER A 72 1.14 8.89 5.91
N LYS A 73 0.35 9.65 5.14
CA LYS A 73 -0.62 10.62 5.67
C LYS A 73 -1.70 9.94 6.50
N ILE A 74 -2.27 8.86 5.98
CA ILE A 74 -3.38 8.13 6.59
C ILE A 74 -2.94 7.02 7.57
N GLY A 75 -1.63 6.83 7.77
CA GLY A 75 -1.10 5.89 8.77
C GLY A 75 -0.92 4.45 8.31
N MET A 76 -0.86 4.17 6.99
CA MET A 76 -0.53 2.85 6.44
C MET A 76 1.00 2.65 6.35
N ALA A 77 1.66 2.53 7.50
CA ALA A 77 3.12 2.56 7.61
C ALA A 77 3.84 1.46 6.79
N THR A 78 3.30 0.23 6.76
CA THR A 78 3.86 -0.87 5.97
C THR A 78 3.84 -0.54 4.48
N LEU A 79 2.70 -0.07 3.97
CA LEU A 79 2.54 0.28 2.56
C LEU A 79 3.47 1.46 2.18
N ALA A 80 3.54 2.48 3.02
CA ALA A 80 4.44 3.61 2.84
C ALA A 80 5.93 3.20 2.81
N ARG A 81 6.32 2.24 3.65
CA ARG A 81 7.68 1.69 3.65
C ARG A 81 7.99 0.93 2.36
N VAL A 82 7.10 0.03 1.93
CA VAL A 82 7.31 -0.75 0.71
C VAL A 82 7.36 0.15 -0.53
N ALA A 83 6.51 1.18 -0.60
CA ALA A 83 6.57 2.15 -1.69
C ALA A 83 7.92 2.91 -1.73
N ARG A 84 8.46 3.29 -0.56
CA ARG A 84 9.80 3.88 -0.47
C ARG A 84 10.91 2.91 -0.89
N ASP A 85 10.80 1.62 -0.54
CA ASP A 85 11.75 0.60 -0.99
C ASP A 85 11.80 0.53 -2.52
N VAL A 86 10.62 0.54 -3.19
CA VAL A 86 10.52 0.61 -4.66
C VAL A 86 11.25 1.85 -5.19
N HIS A 87 11.01 3.03 -4.62
CA HIS A 87 11.67 4.26 -5.06
C HIS A 87 13.20 4.19 -4.95
N ILE A 88 13.72 3.61 -3.87
CA ILE A 88 15.16 3.44 -3.63
C ILE A 88 15.77 2.48 -4.67
N VAL A 89 15.15 1.35 -4.94
CA VAL A 89 15.71 0.38 -5.91
C VAL A 89 15.58 0.89 -7.35
N MET A 90 14.56 1.69 -7.65
CA MET A 90 14.44 2.39 -8.95
C MET A 90 15.54 3.43 -9.17
N ALA A 91 16.14 3.98 -8.10
CA ALA A 91 17.32 4.84 -8.22
C ALA A 91 18.60 4.05 -8.54
N ARG A 92 18.65 2.76 -8.15
CA ARG A 92 19.79 1.85 -8.38
C ARG A 92 19.73 1.12 -9.72
N GLN A 93 18.63 1.24 -10.47
CA GLN A 93 18.40 0.58 -11.77
C GLN A 93 18.54 -0.95 -11.76
N ASP A 94 18.36 -1.58 -10.60
CA ASP A 94 18.36 -3.03 -10.45
C ASP A 94 16.97 -3.57 -10.82
N MET A 95 16.83 -4.08 -12.04
CA MET A 95 15.55 -4.55 -12.58
C MET A 95 14.97 -5.73 -11.79
N ALA A 96 15.81 -6.59 -11.20
CA ALA A 96 15.34 -7.70 -10.37
C ALA A 96 14.79 -7.18 -9.04
N ALA A 97 15.49 -6.26 -8.39
CA ALA A 97 15.03 -5.62 -7.17
C ALA A 97 13.76 -4.80 -7.39
N ILE A 98 13.66 -4.08 -8.53
CA ILE A 98 12.46 -3.34 -8.92
C ILE A 98 11.27 -4.30 -9.08
N GLY A 99 11.44 -5.40 -9.81
CA GLY A 99 10.37 -6.40 -9.97
C GLY A 99 9.93 -7.00 -8.64
N ALA A 100 10.87 -7.38 -7.77
CA ALA A 100 10.57 -7.97 -6.47
C ALA A 100 9.83 -6.99 -5.54
N THR A 101 10.26 -5.73 -5.49
CA THR A 101 9.65 -4.70 -4.64
C THR A 101 8.30 -4.23 -5.16
N LEU A 102 8.10 -4.12 -6.48
CA LEU A 102 6.79 -3.85 -7.08
C LEU A 102 5.80 -4.99 -6.79
N ALA A 103 6.23 -6.24 -6.94
CA ALA A 103 5.40 -7.39 -6.60
C ALA A 103 4.99 -7.40 -5.11
N ARG A 104 5.90 -7.01 -4.21
CA ARG A 104 5.60 -6.85 -2.78
C ARG A 104 4.62 -5.69 -2.54
N LEU A 105 4.82 -4.55 -3.20
CA LEU A 105 3.95 -3.37 -3.08
C LEU A 105 2.49 -3.73 -3.40
N ARG A 106 2.26 -4.50 -4.46
CA ARG A 106 0.94 -5.00 -4.86
C ARG A 106 0.31 -5.89 -3.80
N ARG A 107 1.02 -6.94 -3.38
CA ARG A 107 0.52 -7.89 -2.38
C ARG A 107 0.13 -7.19 -1.08
N VAL A 108 0.92 -6.20 -0.65
CA VAL A 108 0.64 -5.40 0.54
C VAL A 108 -0.55 -4.46 0.27
N GLY A 109 -0.55 -3.73 -0.85
CA GLY A 109 -1.58 -2.76 -1.21
C GLY A 109 -2.96 -3.39 -1.40
N GLU A 110 -3.08 -4.40 -2.27
CA GLU A 110 -4.33 -5.11 -2.55
C GLU A 110 -4.95 -5.67 -1.28
N ARG A 111 -4.18 -6.39 -0.46
CA ARG A 111 -4.69 -6.96 0.80
C ARG A 111 -5.12 -5.90 1.81
N SER A 112 -4.50 -4.73 1.79
CA SER A 112 -4.79 -3.67 2.77
C SER A 112 -6.00 -2.81 2.38
N VAL A 113 -6.20 -2.65 1.07
CA VAL A 113 -7.39 -2.04 0.49
C VAL A 113 -8.62 -2.92 0.71
N TYR A 114 -8.50 -4.21 0.45
CA TYR A 114 -9.62 -5.15 0.60
C TYR A 114 -9.90 -5.55 2.06
N ALA A 115 -8.91 -5.48 2.96
CA ALA A 115 -9.12 -5.75 4.39
C ALA A 115 -10.09 -4.78 5.08
N ILE A 116 -10.39 -3.62 4.48
CA ILE A 116 -11.40 -2.69 4.97
C ILE A 116 -12.81 -3.21 4.67
N TYR A 117 -12.99 -3.94 3.58
CA TYR A 117 -14.28 -4.55 3.18
C TYR A 117 -14.53 -5.92 3.82
N ASP A 118 -13.48 -6.61 4.28
CA ASP A 118 -13.58 -7.93 4.93
C ASP A 118 -14.28 -7.90 6.31
N ILE A 119 -14.73 -6.73 6.76
CA ILE A 119 -15.51 -6.51 7.98
C ILE A 119 -17.02 -6.74 7.73
N GLU A 120 -17.50 -6.72 6.48
CA GLU A 120 -18.91 -6.95 6.16
C GLU A 120 -19.29 -8.42 5.86
N ASP A 121 -18.31 -9.33 5.71
CA ASP A 121 -18.57 -10.75 5.36
C ASP A 121 -18.55 -11.71 6.58
N MET A 122 -18.44 -11.19 7.80
CA MET A 122 -18.58 -11.97 9.04
C MET A 122 -19.99 -11.89 9.66
N SER A 123 -21.00 -11.46 8.88
CA SER A 123 -22.41 -11.55 9.26
C SER A 123 -23.20 -12.46 8.32
N VAL A 124 -22.88 -13.76 8.29
CA VAL A 124 -23.84 -14.83 7.98
C VAL A 124 -23.55 -16.08 8.81
#